data_AF-A0A257N6Q8-F1
#
_entry.id   AF-A0A257N6Q8-F1
#
_cell.length_a   1.000
_cell.length_b   1.000
_cell.length_c   1.000
_cell.angle_alpha   90.00
_cell.angle_beta   90.00
_cell.angle_gamma   90.00
#
_symmetry.space_group_name_H-M   'P 1'
#
loop_
_entity.id
_entity.type
_entity.pdbx_description
1 polymer ?
#
loop_
_entity_poly.entity_id
_entity_poly.type
_entity_poly.pdbx_seq_one_letter_code
_entity_poly.pdbx_strand_id
1 'polypeptide(L)'
;MQEFIPGQRWISNTESELGLGLILETSFKRVTVLFLASNEKRLYAIDNAPLTRVKFSVGDVIESIDEEKMQVVEVVEENGLITYHCKDSFGEMVELEEIELNHHIQFNKPQDRLFTGQIDSTSWFLLRYETWRRLQQHQQSPVKGLLGGRASLIPHQLFIA
;
A
#
# COMPACT_ATOMS: atom_id res chain seq x y z
N MET A 1 9.93 22.64 -4.27
CA MET A 1 8.47 22.49 -4.46
C MET A 1 8.29 21.21 -5.26
N GLN A 2 7.49 20.25 -4.78
CA GLN A 2 7.17 19.08 -5.59
C GLN A 2 6.30 19.56 -6.76
N GLU A 3 6.88 19.61 -7.95
CA GLU A 3 6.13 19.84 -9.17
C GLU A 3 5.40 18.54 -9.50
N PHE A 4 4.10 18.57 -9.25
CA PHE A 4 3.17 17.56 -9.71
C PHE A 4 3.10 17.67 -11.24
N ILE A 5 3.36 16.56 -11.94
CA ILE A 5 3.30 16.52 -13.41
C ILE A 5 2.19 15.54 -13.81
N PRO A 6 1.30 15.91 -14.75
CA PRO A 6 0.32 14.99 -15.29
C PRO A 6 0.98 13.70 -15.80
N GLY A 7 0.44 12.54 -15.43
CA GLY A 7 1.02 11.23 -15.76
C GLY A 7 1.77 10.56 -14.60
N GLN A 8 2.18 11.30 -13.57
CA GLN A 8 2.85 10.71 -12.40
C GLN A 8 1.90 9.89 -11.53
N ARG A 9 2.45 8.90 -10.82
CA ARG A 9 1.75 8.02 -9.88
C ARG A 9 2.08 8.37 -8.42
N TRP A 10 1.03 8.54 -7.64
CA TRP A 10 1.08 9.00 -6.25
C TRP A 10 0.11 8.22 -5.38
N ILE A 11 0.46 8.01 -4.13
CA ILE A 11 -0.44 7.43 -3.13
C ILE A 11 -0.87 8.47 -2.11
N SER A 12 -2.11 8.33 -1.61
CA SER A 12 -2.58 9.12 -0.47
C SER A 12 -2.15 8.45 0.83
N ASN A 13 -1.42 9.18 1.68
CA ASN A 13 -0.95 8.68 2.97
C ASN A 13 -2.09 8.55 3.99
N THR A 14 -3.14 9.35 3.83
CA THR A 14 -4.32 9.31 4.71
C THR A 14 -5.35 8.27 4.27
N GLU A 15 -5.36 7.92 2.97
CA GLU A 15 -6.37 7.06 2.36
C GLU A 15 -5.69 5.99 1.50
N SER A 16 -4.85 5.15 2.12
CA SER A 16 -4.10 4.09 1.41
C SER A 16 -5.00 3.04 0.73
N GLU A 17 -6.26 2.94 1.17
CA GLU A 17 -7.29 2.08 0.59
C GLU A 17 -7.72 2.48 -0.82
N LEU A 18 -7.48 3.73 -1.24
CA LEU A 18 -7.76 4.19 -2.60
C LEU A 18 -6.75 3.65 -3.63
N GLY A 19 -5.61 3.12 -3.18
CA GLY A 19 -4.58 2.56 -4.04
C GLY A 19 -3.73 3.61 -4.74
N LEU A 20 -3.23 3.26 -5.93
CA LEU A 20 -2.33 4.11 -6.69
C LEU A 20 -3.12 5.14 -7.51
N GLY A 21 -2.86 6.41 -7.23
CA GLY A 21 -3.46 7.55 -7.93
C GLY A 21 -2.63 8.02 -9.11
N LEU A 22 -3.29 8.51 -10.14
CA LEU A 22 -2.71 9.15 -11.32
C LEU A 22 -2.96 10.66 -11.27
N ILE A 23 -1.93 11.47 -11.50
CA ILE A 23 -2.10 12.92 -11.62
C ILE A 23 -2.70 13.22 -12.99
N LEU A 24 -3.90 13.81 -12.99
CA LEU A 24 -4.57 14.26 -14.21
C LEU A 24 -4.16 15.67 -14.60
N GLU A 25 -4.18 16.58 -13.63
CA GLU A 25 -3.92 18.00 -13.87
C GLU A 25 -3.49 18.71 -12.58
N THR A 26 -2.79 19.83 -12.79
CA THR A 26 -2.33 20.71 -11.72
C THR A 26 -2.72 22.14 -12.07
N SER A 27 -3.50 22.79 -11.20
CA SER A 27 -4.04 24.13 -11.43
C SER A 27 -3.93 24.96 -10.17
N PHE A 28 -3.47 26.22 -10.26
CA PHE A 28 -3.37 27.23 -9.18
C PHE A 28 -3.46 26.67 -7.73
N LYS A 29 -2.40 25.95 -7.30
CA LYS A 29 -2.22 25.33 -5.97
C LYS A 29 -3.08 24.10 -5.65
N ARG A 30 -3.71 23.49 -6.65
CA ARG A 30 -4.49 22.26 -6.52
C ARG A 30 -3.93 21.20 -7.47
N VAL A 31 -3.89 19.97 -6.97
CA VAL A 31 -3.58 18.78 -7.76
C VAL A 31 -4.79 17.87 -7.78
N THR A 32 -5.11 17.41 -8.97
CA THR A 32 -6.20 16.50 -9.23
C THR A 32 -5.63 15.10 -9.42
N VAL A 33 -6.02 14.18 -8.55
CA VAL A 33 -5.57 12.79 -8.55
C VAL A 33 -6.76 11.87 -8.83
N LEU A 34 -6.58 10.96 -9.79
CA LEU A 34 -7.54 9.90 -10.12
C LEU A 34 -7.06 8.57 -9.54
N PHE A 35 -7.83 8.01 -8.63
CA PHE A 35 -7.60 6.68 -8.08
C PHE A 35 -8.33 5.64 -8.93
N LEU A 36 -7.58 4.91 -9.75
CA LEU A 36 -8.15 3.97 -10.73
C LEU A 36 -8.71 2.71 -10.06
N ALA A 37 -8.17 2.30 -8.90
CA ALA A 37 -8.67 1.15 -8.15
C ALA A 37 -10.06 1.39 -7.53
N SER A 38 -10.35 2.61 -7.06
CA SER A 38 -11.66 2.99 -6.50
C SER A 38 -12.54 3.79 -7.46
N ASN A 39 -12.03 4.11 -8.66
CA ASN A 39 -12.64 5.00 -9.65
C ASN A 39 -13.07 6.37 -9.05
N GLU A 40 -12.29 6.89 -8.10
CA GLU A 40 -12.55 8.16 -7.43
C GLU A 40 -11.58 9.25 -7.88
N LYS A 41 -12.11 10.47 -8.04
CA LYS A 41 -11.32 11.68 -8.30
C LYS A 41 -11.20 12.49 -7.01
N ARG A 42 -9.98 12.75 -6.55
CA ARG A 42 -9.69 13.58 -5.37
C ARG A 42 -8.91 14.82 -5.77
N LEU A 43 -9.12 15.88 -4.99
CA LEU A 43 -8.55 17.18 -5.25
C LEU A 43 -7.86 17.67 -3.98
N TYR A 44 -6.54 17.82 -4.04
CA TYR A 44 -5.70 18.19 -2.91
C TYR A 44 -5.08 19.56 -3.12
N ALA A 45 -4.84 20.30 -2.03
CA ALA A 45 -4.06 21.52 -2.07
C ALA A 45 -2.57 21.17 -2.07
N ILE A 46 -1.81 21.67 -3.05
CA ILE A 46 -0.37 21.38 -3.26
C ILE A 46 0.46 21.65 -1.99
N ASP A 47 0.14 22.71 -1.26
CA ASP A 47 0.90 23.15 -0.08
C ASP A 47 0.85 22.16 1.10
N ASN A 48 -0.17 21.30 1.18
CA ASN A 48 -0.34 20.34 2.28
C ASN A 48 -0.95 19.01 1.79
N ALA A 49 -0.63 18.61 0.56
CA ALA A 49 -1.14 17.36 0.01
C ALA A 49 -0.46 16.18 0.74
N PRO A 50 -1.23 15.27 1.38
CA PRO A 50 -0.67 14.08 2.02
C PRO A 50 -0.33 13.01 0.96
N LEU A 51 0.30 13.41 -0.14
CA LEU A 51 0.62 12.56 -1.27
C LEU A 51 2.09 12.16 -1.23
N THR A 52 2.38 10.90 -1.50
CA THR A 52 3.75 10.39 -1.66
C THR A 52 3.94 9.90 -3.09
N ARG A 53 5.01 10.36 -3.76
CA ARG A 53 5.34 9.91 -5.11
C ARG A 53 5.85 8.48 -5.04
N VAL A 54 5.30 7.64 -5.91
CA VAL A 54 5.73 6.25 -6.03
C VAL A 54 6.86 6.17 -7.04
N LYS A 55 8.00 5.61 -6.61
CA LYS A 55 9.15 5.34 -7.47
C LYS A 55 9.67 3.94 -7.16
N PHE A 56 9.89 3.14 -8.19
CA PHE A 56 10.56 1.85 -8.06
C PHE A 56 12.04 1.98 -8.39
N SER A 57 12.86 1.13 -7.79
CA SER A 57 14.30 1.07 -8.03
C SER A 57 14.66 -0.13 -8.89
N VAL A 58 15.84 -0.07 -9.51
CA VAL A 58 16.41 -1.23 -10.23
C VAL A 58 16.48 -2.43 -9.29
N GLY A 59 15.98 -3.57 -9.75
CA GLY A 59 15.88 -4.81 -9.00
C GLY A 59 14.52 -5.06 -8.35
N ASP A 60 13.66 -4.04 -8.25
CA ASP A 60 12.28 -4.23 -7.77
C ASP A 60 11.44 -5.02 -8.78
N VAL A 61 10.47 -5.78 -8.25
CA VAL A 61 9.46 -6.46 -9.07
C VAL A 61 8.23 -5.58 -9.09
N ILE A 62 7.85 -5.14 -10.29
CA ILE A 62 6.66 -4.33 -10.52
C ILE A 62 5.64 -5.15 -11.32
N GLU A 63 4.40 -4.67 -11.32
CA GLU A 63 3.28 -5.31 -11.99
C GLU A 63 2.62 -4.30 -12.93
N SER A 64 2.42 -4.72 -14.18
CA SER A 64 1.68 -3.95 -15.18
C SER A 64 0.16 -3.97 -14.89
N ILE A 65 -0.60 -3.10 -15.55
CA ILE A 65 -2.06 -3.09 -15.52
C ILE A 65 -2.66 -4.45 -15.93
N ASP A 66 -1.95 -5.22 -16.74
CA ASP A 66 -2.31 -6.56 -17.20
C ASP A 66 -1.93 -7.67 -16.21
N GLU A 67 -1.54 -7.32 -14.97
CA GLU A 67 -1.10 -8.24 -13.91
C GLU A 67 0.18 -9.04 -14.24
N GLU A 68 0.93 -8.60 -15.25
CA GLU A 68 2.22 -9.18 -15.60
C GLU A 68 3.32 -8.67 -14.68
N LYS A 69 4.07 -9.61 -14.08
CA LYS A 69 5.15 -9.31 -13.16
C LYS A 69 6.48 -9.28 -13.88
N MET A 70 7.17 -8.16 -13.73
CA MET A 70 8.40 -7.89 -14.42
C MET A 70 9.41 -7.24 -13.48
N GLN A 71 10.70 -7.53 -13.70
CA GLN A 71 11.77 -7.04 -12.85
C GLN A 71 12.40 -5.80 -13.47
N VAL A 72 12.48 -4.70 -12.73
CA VAL A 72 13.09 -3.45 -13.19
C VAL A 72 14.59 -3.65 -13.38
N VAL A 73 15.08 -3.39 -14.59
CA VAL A 73 16.50 -3.44 -14.95
C VAL A 73 17.09 -2.04 -15.04
N GLU A 74 16.32 -1.09 -15.54
CA GLU A 74 16.75 0.29 -15.70
C GLU A 74 15.56 1.23 -15.50
N VAL A 75 15.84 2.42 -14.98
CA VAL A 75 14.84 3.46 -14.69
C VAL A 75 15.31 4.74 -15.37
N VAL A 76 14.50 5.26 -16.29
CA VAL A 76 14.79 6.48 -17.04
C VAL A 76 13.75 7.54 -16.63
N GLU A 77 14.19 8.74 -16.25
CA GLU A 77 13.29 9.86 -15.92
C GLU A 77 13.43 10.94 -17.00
N GLU A 78 12.40 11.11 -17.83
CA GLU A 78 12.33 12.14 -18.87
C GLU A 78 11.14 13.06 -18.61
N ASN A 79 11.37 14.38 -18.68
CA ASN A 79 10.34 15.40 -18.43
C ASN A 79 9.59 15.22 -17.08
N GLY A 80 10.23 14.59 -16.10
CA GLY A 80 9.66 14.30 -14.78
C GLY A 80 8.67 13.14 -14.74
N LEU A 81 8.54 12.38 -15.83
CA LEU A 81 7.87 11.07 -15.90
C LEU A 81 8.92 9.97 -15.89
N ILE A 82 8.58 8.83 -15.30
CA ILE A 82 9.48 7.69 -15.22
C ILE A 82 9.07 6.61 -16.22
N THR A 83 10.04 6.08 -16.92
CA THR A 83 9.90 4.90 -17.76
C THR A 83 10.78 3.79 -17.21
N TYR A 84 10.19 2.62 -16.97
CA TYR A 84 10.84 1.46 -16.40
C TYR A 84 11.17 0.47 -17.52
N HIS A 85 12.45 0.21 -17.77
CA HIS A 85 12.85 -0.93 -18.59
C HIS A 85 12.92 -2.16 -17.70
N CYS A 86 12.01 -3.08 -17.96
CA CYS A 86 11.82 -4.28 -17.15
C CYS A 86 12.12 -5.53 -17.98
N LYS A 87 12.43 -6.61 -17.28
CA LYS A 87 12.57 -7.93 -17.86
C LYS A 87 11.38 -8.77 -17.43
N ASP A 88 10.61 -9.24 -18.39
CA ASP A 88 9.46 -10.10 -18.12
C ASP A 88 9.92 -11.54 -17.78
N SER A 89 8.99 -12.38 -17.35
CA SER A 89 9.12 -13.80 -17.05
C SER A 89 9.80 -14.60 -18.17
N PHE A 90 9.61 -14.20 -19.43
CA PHE A 90 10.25 -14.82 -20.60
C PHE A 90 11.67 -14.30 -20.88
N GLY A 91 12.14 -13.30 -20.15
CA GLY A 91 13.47 -12.73 -20.30
C GLY A 91 13.57 -11.65 -21.38
N GLU A 92 12.45 -11.22 -21.97
CA GLU A 92 12.39 -10.13 -22.92
C GLU A 92 12.41 -8.77 -22.22
N MET A 93 13.04 -7.78 -22.86
CA MET A 93 13.05 -6.40 -22.36
C MET A 93 11.74 -5.73 -22.78
N VAL A 94 10.98 -5.30 -21.80
CA VAL A 94 9.72 -4.58 -21.95
C VAL A 94 9.89 -3.19 -21.36
N GLU A 95 9.38 -2.19 -22.06
CA GLU A 95 9.32 -0.83 -21.57
C GLU A 95 7.94 -0.62 -20.94
N LEU A 96 7.92 -0.14 -19.70
CA LEU A 96 6.70 0.12 -18.95
C LEU A 96 6.70 1.57 -18.48
N GLU A 97 5.75 2.36 -18.96
CA GLU A 97 5.58 3.73 -18.49
C GLU A 97 5.00 3.75 -17.06
N GLU A 98 5.31 4.79 -16.27
CA GLU A 98 4.72 4.98 -14.93
C GLU A 98 3.17 4.96 -14.97
N ILE A 99 2.56 5.33 -16.10
CA ILE A 99 1.10 5.31 -16.29
C ILE A 99 0.51 3.90 -16.46
N GLU A 100 1.31 2.90 -16.77
CA GLU A 100 0.88 1.51 -16.99
C GLU A 100 1.06 0.63 -15.74
N LEU A 101 1.61 1.19 -14.66
CA LEU A 101 1.71 0.50 -13.36
C LEU A 101 0.33 0.10 -12.83
N ASN A 102 0.26 -1.12 -12.29
CA ASN A 102 -0.97 -1.64 -11.68
C ASN A 102 -1.53 -0.66 -10.64
N HIS A 103 -2.84 -0.43 -10.70
CA HIS A 103 -3.56 0.48 -9.80
C HIS A 103 -3.72 -0.08 -8.39
N HIS A 104 -3.63 -1.41 -8.24
CA HIS A 104 -3.82 -2.13 -6.99
C HIS A 104 -2.54 -2.32 -6.18
N ILE A 105 -1.45 -1.61 -6.51
CA ILE A 105 -0.20 -1.70 -5.78
C ILE A 105 -0.41 -1.16 -4.36
N GLN A 106 -0.53 -2.08 -3.40
CA GLN A 106 -0.58 -1.75 -1.99
C GLN A 106 0.84 -1.60 -1.46
N PHE A 107 1.25 -0.36 -1.17
CA PHE A 107 2.50 -0.06 -0.46
C PHE A 107 2.38 -0.43 1.03
N ASN A 108 2.30 -1.73 1.29
CA ASN A 108 2.12 -2.29 2.64
C ASN A 108 3.42 -2.79 3.26
N LYS A 109 4.57 -2.68 2.57
CA LYS A 109 5.83 -3.10 3.18
C LYS A 109 6.27 -2.06 4.22
N PRO A 110 6.47 -2.45 5.49
CA PRO A 110 6.85 -1.53 6.55
C PRO A 110 8.22 -0.86 6.30
N GLN A 111 9.09 -1.50 5.53
CA GLN A 111 10.37 -0.94 5.12
C GLN A 111 10.21 0.28 4.20
N ASP A 112 9.25 0.26 3.26
CA ASP A 112 9.02 1.34 2.32
C ASP A 112 8.40 2.55 3.05
N ARG A 113 7.54 2.28 4.05
CA ARG A 113 7.01 3.31 4.96
C ARG A 113 8.12 3.96 5.80
N LEU A 114 9.09 3.17 6.28
CA LEU A 114 10.24 3.70 7.02
C LEU A 114 11.14 4.59 6.13
N PHE A 115 11.45 4.17 4.90
CA PHE A 115 12.29 4.95 3.99
C PHE A 115 11.62 6.24 3.49
N THR A 116 10.29 6.26 3.41
CA THR A 116 9.52 7.47 3.09
C THR A 116 9.26 8.37 4.32
N GLY A 117 9.82 8.02 5.49
CA GLY A 117 9.67 8.78 6.73
C GLY A 117 8.28 8.70 7.37
N GLN A 118 7.43 7.78 6.92
CA GLN A 118 6.13 7.51 7.50
C GLN A 118 6.29 6.65 8.76
N ILE A 119 6.55 7.32 9.88
CA ILE A 119 6.73 6.67 11.17
C ILE A 119 5.42 6.80 11.96
N ASP A 120 4.77 5.67 12.22
CA ASP A 120 3.63 5.61 13.12
C ASP A 120 4.09 5.81 14.58
N SER A 121 3.20 6.28 15.46
CA SER A 121 3.50 6.37 16.89
C SER A 121 3.91 5.02 17.47
N THR A 122 4.93 5.02 18.32
CA THR A 122 5.38 3.85 19.08
C THR A 122 4.24 3.16 19.84
N SER A 123 3.25 3.93 20.33
CA SER A 123 2.08 3.37 21.02
C SER A 123 1.25 2.44 20.14
N TRP A 124 1.04 2.79 18.87
CA TRP A 124 0.28 1.97 17.92
C TRP A 124 1.03 0.68 17.56
N PHE A 125 2.34 0.78 17.38
CA PHE A 125 3.19 -0.39 17.16
C PHE A 125 3.13 -1.36 18.33
N LEU A 126 3.31 -0.86 19.57
CA LEU A 126 3.24 -1.68 20.79
C LEU A 126 1.87 -2.32 20.97
N LEU A 127 0.79 -1.56 20.74
CA LEU A 127 -0.57 -2.09 20.83
C LEU A 127 -0.80 -3.22 19.81
N ARG A 128 -0.37 -3.04 18.56
CA ARG A 128 -0.48 -4.06 17.52
C ARG A 128 0.29 -5.32 17.93
N TYR A 129 1.53 -5.16 18.38
CA TYR A 129 2.38 -6.27 18.82
C TYR A 129 1.76 -7.04 19.99
N GLU A 130 1.32 -6.34 21.04
CA GLU A 130 0.68 -6.98 22.21
C GLU A 130 -0.64 -7.65 21.81
N THR A 131 -1.44 -7.03 20.94
CA THR A 131 -2.70 -7.63 20.45
C THR A 131 -2.43 -8.97 19.77
N TRP A 132 -1.44 -9.04 18.89
CA TRP A 132 -1.06 -10.29 18.21
C TRP A 132 -0.58 -11.36 19.20
N ARG A 133 0.23 -10.96 20.18
CA ARG A 133 0.70 -11.86 21.23
C ARG A 133 -0.45 -12.44 22.06
N ARG A 134 -1.41 -11.61 22.47
CA ARG A 134 -2.60 -12.07 23.24
C ARG A 134 -3.53 -12.92 22.38
N LEU A 135 -3.70 -12.57 21.10
CA LEU A 135 -4.50 -13.35 20.17
C LEU A 135 -3.91 -14.76 20.01
N GLN A 136 -2.59 -14.86 19.82
CA GLN A 136 -1.89 -16.15 19.72
C GLN A 136 -2.08 -16.98 21.00
N GLN A 137 -1.88 -16.39 22.18
CA GLN A 137 -2.09 -17.07 23.47
C GLN A 137 -3.53 -17.56 23.63
N HIS A 138 -4.52 -16.73 23.28
CA HIS A 138 -5.92 -17.10 23.33
C HIS A 138 -6.26 -18.21 22.33
N GLN A 139 -5.67 -18.18 21.12
CA GLN A 139 -5.87 -19.22 20.11
C GLN A 139 -5.33 -20.58 20.52
N GLN A 140 -4.24 -20.62 21.28
CA GLN A 140 -3.62 -21.84 21.81
C GLN A 140 -4.28 -22.35 23.09
N SER A 141 -5.21 -21.59 23.68
CA SER A 141 -5.85 -21.97 24.92
C SER A 141 -6.71 -23.23 24.73
N PRO A 142 -6.57 -24.26 25.58
CA PRO A 142 -7.36 -25.49 25.49
C PRO A 142 -8.85 -25.27 25.81
N VAL A 143 -9.19 -24.16 26.45
CA VAL A 143 -10.56 -23.78 26.82
C VAL A 143 -11.15 -22.71 25.89
N LYS A 144 -10.51 -22.47 24.74
CA LYS A 144 -10.99 -21.54 23.73
C LYS A 144 -12.39 -21.97 23.25
N GLY A 145 -13.35 -21.04 23.30
CA GLY A 145 -14.76 -21.31 22.98
C GLY A 145 -15.64 -21.60 24.20
N LEU A 146 -15.05 -22.02 25.33
CA LEU A 146 -15.78 -22.28 26.58
C LEU A 146 -15.80 -21.07 27.52
N LEU A 147 -14.90 -20.11 27.33
CA LEU A 147 -14.75 -18.92 28.20
C LEU A 147 -15.74 -17.77 27.91
N GLY A 148 -16.37 -17.75 26.73
CA GLY A 148 -17.25 -16.65 26.31
C GLY A 148 -18.72 -16.81 26.73
N GLY A 149 -19.10 -18.01 27.18
CA GLY A 149 -20.47 -18.29 27.59
C GLY A 149 -20.80 -17.70 28.95
N ARG A 150 -21.95 -17.02 29.07
CA ARG A 150 -22.46 -16.56 30.37
C ARG A 150 -23.14 -17.73 31.11
N ALA A 151 -22.35 -18.72 31.51
CA ALA A 151 -22.80 -19.92 32.20
C ALA A 151 -21.92 -20.21 33.44
N SER A 152 -22.49 -20.91 34.42
CA SER A 152 -21.74 -21.38 35.59
C SER A 152 -20.78 -22.51 35.19
N LEU A 153 -19.62 -22.59 35.84
CA LEU A 153 -18.62 -23.64 35.60
C LEU A 153 -19.05 -24.97 36.24
N ILE A 154 -20.01 -25.65 35.60
CA ILE A 154 -20.54 -26.93 36.06
C ILE A 154 -19.79 -28.07 35.34
N PRO A 155 -19.05 -28.95 36.05
CA PRO A 155 -18.12 -29.91 35.43
C PRO A 155 -18.75 -30.82 34.37
N HIS A 156 -19.96 -31.32 34.62
CA HIS A 156 -20.64 -32.18 33.64
C HIS A 156 -21.11 -31.41 32.39
N GLN A 157 -21.43 -30.12 32.51
CA GLN A 157 -21.83 -29.29 31.37
C GLN A 157 -20.63 -28.94 30.49
N LEU A 158 -19.47 -28.69 31.11
CA LEU A 158 -18.20 -28.45 30.40
C LEU A 158 -17.64 -29.71 29.73
N PHE A 159 -18.00 -30.90 30.20
CA PHE A 159 -17.60 -32.16 29.57
C PHE A 159 -18.42 -32.49 28.31
N ILE A 160 -19.66 -32.01 28.24
CA ILE A 160 -20.58 -32.24 27.11
C ILE A 160 -20.40 -31.18 26.01
N ALA A 161 -20.03 -29.95 26.39
CA ALA A 161 -19.81 -28.82 25.49
C ALA A 161 -18.49 -28.94 24.70
#